data_AF-A0A5K0XSF6-F1
#
_entry.id   AF-A0A5K0XSF6-F1
#
_cell.length_a   1.000
_cell.length_b   1.000
_cell.length_c   1.000
_cell.angle_alpha   90.00
_cell.angle_beta   90.00
_cell.angle_gamma   90.00
#
_symmetry.space_group_name_H-M   'P 1'
#
loop_
_entity.id
_entity.type
_entity.pdbx_description
1 polymer ?
#
loop_
_entity_poly.entity_id
_entity_poly.type
_entity_poly.pdbx_seq_one_letter_code
_entity_poly.pdbx_strand_id
1 'polypeptide(L)' 'MVAAETCEELFTPDAPRIELALNGVEIFVNASGSHHQLRKLNIRMDRIKNATFICGGVYIYSNHKGCDGGRLYF' A
#
# COMPACT_ATOMS: atom_id res chain seq x y z
N MET A 1 -11.64 -13.20 -2.53
CA MET A 1 -10.71 -13.55 -1.41
C MET A 1 -9.94 -12.29 -0.98
N VAL A 2 -9.41 -12.24 0.26
CA VAL A 2 -8.64 -11.09 0.78
C VAL A 2 -7.17 -11.50 0.97
N ALA A 3 -6.23 -10.65 0.56
CA ALA A 3 -4.82 -10.82 0.86
C ALA A 3 -4.22 -9.56 1.48
N ALA A 4 -3.16 -9.76 2.26
CA ALA A 4 -2.41 -8.69 2.89
C ALA A 4 -1.07 -8.48 2.20
N GLU A 5 -0.67 -7.22 2.11
CA GLU A 5 0.70 -6.79 1.87
C GLU A 5 1.02 -5.68 2.88
N THR A 6 2.28 -5.33 3.01
CA THR A 6 2.80 -4.48 4.07
C THR A 6 3.60 -3.35 3.47
N CYS A 7 3.22 -2.12 3.84
CA CYS A 7 3.95 -0.88 3.61
C CYS A 7 4.79 -0.83 2.31
N GLU A 8 6.07 -1.19 2.36
CA GLU A 8 7.05 -1.13 1.27
C GLU A 8 6.75 -2.08 0.09
N GLU A 9 6.03 -3.19 0.32
CA GLU A 9 5.64 -4.15 -0.73
C GLU A 9 4.77 -3.50 -1.81
N LEU A 10 4.11 -2.37 -1.50
CA LEU A 10 3.41 -1.56 -2.50
C LEU A 10 4.35 -1.00 -3.59
N PHE A 11 5.62 -0.81 -3.27
CA PHE A 11 6.59 -0.11 -4.11
C PHE A 11 7.60 -1.04 -4.80
N THR A 12 7.54 -2.35 -4.54
CA THR A 12 8.44 -3.31 -5.17
C THR A 12 8.00 -3.62 -6.61
N PRO A 13 8.94 -3.90 -7.52
CA PRO A 13 8.63 -4.22 -8.91
C PRO A 13 7.86 -5.55 -9.04
N ASP A 14 8.13 -6.51 -8.15
CA ASP A 14 7.44 -7.80 -8.06
C ASP A 14 6.60 -7.84 -6.78
N ALA A 15 5.55 -7.01 -6.75
CA ALA A 15 4.70 -6.88 -5.58
C ALA A 15 3.86 -8.16 -5.38
N PRO A 16 3.72 -8.68 -4.14
CA PRO A 16 2.99 -9.92 -3.87
C PRO A 16 1.57 -9.95 -4.44
N ARG A 17 0.89 -8.79 -4.51
CA ARG A 17 -0.46 -8.70 -5.11
C ARG A 17 -0.54 -9.22 -6.54
N ILE A 18 0.53 -9.20 -7.33
CA ILE A 18 0.49 -9.56 -8.75
C ILE A 18 0.15 -11.05 -8.86
N GLU A 19 0.89 -11.91 -8.17
CA GLU A 19 0.63 -13.34 -8.14
C GLU A 19 -0.71 -13.65 -7.46
N LEU A 20 -1.03 -12.94 -6.37
CA LEU A 20 -2.29 -13.12 -5.65
C LEU A 20 -3.50 -12.77 -6.51
N ALA A 21 -3.42 -11.72 -7.34
CA ALA A 21 -4.46 -11.35 -8.29
C ALA A 21 -4.64 -12.44 -9.37
N LEU A 22 -3.54 -12.99 -9.90
CA LEU A 22 -3.59 -14.12 -10.84
C LEU A 22 -4.25 -15.37 -10.21
N ASN A 23 -4.12 -15.52 -8.89
CA ASN A 23 -4.78 -16.57 -8.10
C ASN A 23 -6.22 -16.22 -7.65
N GLY A 24 -6.81 -15.12 -8.13
CA GLY A 24 -8.21 -14.77 -7.89
C GLY A 24 -8.48 -13.99 -6.59
N VAL A 25 -7.46 -13.38 -5.98
CA VAL A 25 -7.66 -12.40 -4.90
C VAL A 25 -8.23 -11.10 -5.47
N GLU A 26 -9.24 -10.55 -4.80
CA GLU A 26 -9.96 -9.35 -5.27
C GLU A 26 -9.86 -8.18 -4.29
N ILE A 27 -9.41 -8.43 -3.06
CA ILE A 27 -9.27 -7.40 -2.03
C ILE A 27 -7.85 -7.48 -1.47
N PHE A 28 -7.13 -6.37 -1.56
CA PHE A 28 -5.77 -6.21 -1.05
C PHE A 28 -5.79 -5.23 0.11
N VAL A 29 -5.21 -5.61 1.24
CA VAL A 29 -5.06 -4.75 2.41
C VAL A 29 -3.60 -4.43 2.62
N ASN A 30 -3.28 -3.14 2.79
CA ASN A 30 -1.95 -2.67 3.11
C ASN A 30 -1.95 -1.93 4.45
N ALA A 31 -1.27 -2.54 5.42
CA ALA A 31 -0.98 -1.92 6.70
C ALA A 31 0.39 -1.24 6.63
N SER A 32 0.42 0.06 6.94
CA SER A 32 1.60 0.90 6.71
C SER A 32 2.02 1.70 7.94
N GLY A 33 3.33 1.94 8.03
CA GLY A 33 3.98 2.87 8.95
C GLY A 33 4.79 3.91 8.16
N SER A 34 4.19 4.50 7.13
CA SER A 34 4.85 5.48 6.27
C SER A 34 4.83 6.87 6.87
N HIS A 35 5.96 7.33 7.39
CA HIS A 35 6.13 8.70 7.88
C HIS A 35 5.81 9.77 6.81
N HIS A 36 5.44 10.95 7.28
CA HIS A 36 5.28 12.16 6.49
C HIS A 36 6.62 12.57 5.87
N GLN A 37 6.57 12.81 4.57
CA GLN A 37 7.64 13.46 3.85
C GLN A 37 7.03 14.48 2.87
N LEU A 38 7.57 15.70 2.89
CA LEU A 38 7.10 16.80 2.05
C LEU A 38 7.05 16.37 0.58
N ARG A 39 5.90 16.60 -0.07
CA ARG A 39 5.62 16.32 -1.50
C ARG A 39 5.63 14.83 -1.91
N LYS A 40 5.67 13.86 -0.98
CA LYS A 40 5.61 12.42 -1.34
C LYS A 40 4.23 11.77 -1.30
N LEU A 41 3.21 12.45 -0.77
CA LEU A 41 1.86 11.88 -0.68
C LEU A 41 1.33 11.41 -2.05
N ASN A 42 1.58 12.18 -3.10
CA ASN A 42 1.11 11.84 -4.46
C ASN A 42 1.70 10.52 -4.97
N ILE A 43 2.99 10.26 -4.70
CA ILE A 43 3.66 9.02 -5.11
C ILE A 43 2.95 7.80 -4.49
N ARG A 44 2.59 7.89 -3.21
CA ARG A 44 1.84 6.84 -2.50
C ARG A 44 0.46 6.64 -3.13
N MET A 45 -0.28 7.73 -3.37
CA MET A 45 -1.60 7.67 -4.00
C MET A 45 -1.54 7.07 -5.40
N ASP A 46 -0.53 7.42 -6.20
CA ASP A 46 -0.35 6.90 -7.55
C ASP A 46 -0.04 5.40 -7.54
N ARG A 47 0.73 4.91 -6.56
CA ARG A 47 1.00 3.48 -6.40
C ARG A 47 -0.24 2.69 -5.98
N ILE A 48 -1.04 3.21 -5.05
CA ILE A 48 -2.33 2.60 -4.66
C ILE A 48 -3.27 2.50 -5.87
N LYS A 49 -3.41 3.60 -6.63
CA LYS A 49 -4.23 3.60 -7.84
C LYS A 49 -3.71 2.65 -8.90
N ASN A 50 -2.40 2.59 -9.09
CA ASN A 50 -1.76 1.69 -10.05
C ASN A 50 -1.98 0.22 -9.67
N ALA A 51 -1.94 -0.12 -8.38
CA ALA A 51 -2.25 -1.47 -7.90
C ALA A 51 -3.64 -1.92 -8.35
N THR A 52 -4.67 -1.10 -8.13
CA THR A 52 -6.03 -1.41 -8.60
C THR A 52 -6.18 -1.36 -10.11
N PHE A 53 -5.42 -0.50 -10.80
CA PHE A 53 -5.47 -0.38 -12.25
C PHE A 53 -4.92 -1.63 -12.94
N ILE A 54 -3.83 -2.20 -12.42
CA ILE A 54 -3.17 -3.38 -13.01
C ILE A 54 -3.85 -4.68 -12.58
N CYS A 55 -4.16 -4.83 -11.29
CA CYS A 55 -4.63 -6.10 -10.72
C CYS A 55 -6.18 -6.19 -10.67
N GLY A 56 -6.89 -5.09 -10.89
CA GLY A 56 -8.32 -5.01 -10.60
C GLY A 56 -8.61 -5.03 -9.10
N GLY A 57 -9.89 -5.24 -8.75
CA GLY A 57 -10.31 -5.39 -7.36
C GLY A 57 -10.28 -4.11 -6.52
N VAL A 58 -10.24 -4.29 -5.20
CA VAL A 58 -10.26 -3.22 -4.19
C VAL A 58 -8.93 -3.21 -3.43
N TYR A 59 -8.38 -2.02 -3.23
CA TYR A 59 -7.17 -1.83 -2.44
C TYR A 59 -7.47 -0.94 -1.23
N ILE A 60 -7.23 -1.48 -0.03
CA ILE A 60 -7.46 -0.82 1.26
C ILE A 60 -6.10 -0.47 1.85
N TYR A 61 -5.87 0.81 2.12
CA TYR A 61 -4.62 1.29 2.71
C TYR A 61 -4.89 1.90 4.09
N SER A 62 -4.08 1.53 5.07
CA SER A 62 -4.09 2.12 6.41
C SER A 62 -2.67 2.55 6.78
N ASN A 63 -2.56 3.68 7.48
CA ASN A 63 -1.29 4.21 7.96
C ASN A 63 -1.43 4.65 9.42
N HIS A 64 -0.33 4.56 10.17
CA HIS A 64 -0.24 5.29 11.43
C HIS A 64 -0.42 6.80 11.19
N LYS A 65 -1.04 7.51 12.15
CA LYS A 65 -1.22 8.96 12.10
C LYS A 65 -0.81 9.57 13.44
N GLY A 66 0.19 10.45 13.42
CA GLY A 66 0.69 11.14 14.62
C GLY A 66 2.16 10.89 14.91
N CYS A 67 2.57 11.13 16.15
CA CYS A 67 3.95 10.90 16.60
C CYS A 67 4.03 9.60 17.40
N ASP A 68 5.05 8.80 17.14
CA ASP A 68 5.36 7.56 17.88
C ASP A 68 6.32 7.77 19.07
N GLY A 69 6.63 9.04 19.39
CA GLY A 69 7.63 9.41 20.39
C GLY A 69 9.05 9.61 19.81
N GLY A 70 9.24 9.36 18.52
CA GLY A 70 10.48 9.64 17.79
C GLY A 70 10.52 11.03 17.16
N ARG A 71 11.39 11.17 16.14
CA ARG A 71 11.54 12.41 15.34
C ARG A 71 10.64 12.44 14.10
N LEU A 72 9.82 11.40 13.92
CA LEU A 72 8.97 11.22 12.75
C LEU A 72 7.51 11.50 13.09
N TYR A 73 6.82 12.11 12.13
CA TYR A 73 5.36 12.22 12.13
C TYR A 73 4.84 11.28 11.04
N PHE A 74 3.76 10.55 11.31
CA PHE A 74 3.13 9.63 10.37
C PHE A 74 1.78 10.18 9.87
#